data_AF-A0A2E5GXP4-F1
#
_entry.id   AF-A0A2E5GXP4-F1
#
_cell.length_a   1.000
_cell.length_b   1.000
_cell.length_c   1.000
_cell.angle_alpha   90.00
_cell.angle_beta   90.00
_cell.angle_gamma   90.00
#
_symmetry.space_group_name_H-M   'P 1'
#
loop_
_entity.id
_entity.type
_entity.pdbx_description
1 polymer ?
#
loop_
_entity_poly.entity_id
_entity_poly.type
_entity_poly.pdbx_seq_one_letter_code
_entity_poly.pdbx_strand_id
1 'polypeptide(L)'
;MIGGYGNWRDHASIALLRKFLTTREIEGRILCVLSSTAILEGVLPSPPEQIYGWARTAGDGSKPWLWPQKDHYDAAILRLPKAKRDLEMCSHLAFSSLQAGCPLWVYGANDEGIRSAEKSLSLLTESVTTAAYGGRCRVLEAITSSGANFKGELSDWESWIKVDLPSLKRDWVSYPGVFADGRVDAGTEVLINALPKIPKNSKALDFGCGSGLVGGAISLKEKSVRVDFLDVDLLALEAVKKNIPGAKVIASDGYSKLDGSQYDLIVSNPPYHQGKSWSEDFIRAMVVNGVSHLNADGKLVFVVQRRLQLEGLLSSCFNTVEVLADRGVYRVWSATL
;
A
#
# COMPACT_ATOMS: atom_id res chain seq x y z
N MET A 1 10.95 -10.32 2.85
CA MET A 1 11.01 -8.86 2.71
C MET A 1 10.44 -8.50 1.35
N ILE A 2 9.15 -8.19 1.31
CA ILE A 2 8.44 -7.76 0.11
C ILE A 2 7.95 -6.29 0.26
N GLY A 3 8.15 -5.66 1.42
CA GLY A 3 8.10 -4.21 1.59
C GLY A 3 9.42 -3.66 2.11
N GLY A 4 10.28 -3.15 1.23
CA GLY A 4 11.56 -2.60 1.67
C GLY A 4 12.21 -1.71 0.62
N TYR A 5 12.26 -0.42 0.93
CA TYR A 5 13.22 0.57 0.47
C TYR A 5 14.51 -0.08 -0.07
N GLY A 6 14.71 -0.03 -1.38
CA GLY A 6 15.74 -0.86 -2.02
C GLY A 6 16.11 -0.48 -3.44
N ASN A 7 15.44 0.50 -4.04
CA ASN A 7 15.84 1.00 -5.35
C ASN A 7 16.73 2.26 -5.20
N TRP A 8 17.42 2.66 -6.26
CA TRP A 8 18.34 3.80 -6.23
C TRP A 8 17.67 5.12 -5.82
N ARG A 9 16.35 5.28 -6.02
CA ARG A 9 15.59 6.49 -5.71
C ARG A 9 15.44 6.68 -4.21
N ASP A 10 15.19 5.61 -3.48
CA ASP A 10 15.11 5.66 -2.02
C ASP A 10 16.46 6.10 -1.44
N HIS A 11 17.54 5.42 -1.84
CA HIS A 11 18.89 5.77 -1.40
C HIS A 11 19.28 7.21 -1.77
N ALA A 12 19.06 7.63 -3.01
CA ALA A 12 19.44 8.96 -3.48
C ALA A 12 18.61 10.08 -2.85
N SER A 13 17.30 9.86 -2.67
CA SER A 13 16.40 10.85 -2.07
C SER A 13 16.63 10.98 -0.56
N ILE A 14 16.88 9.88 0.15
CA ILE A 14 17.29 9.89 1.57
C ILE A 14 18.65 10.58 1.72
N ALA A 15 19.64 10.28 0.87
CA ALA A 15 20.94 10.94 0.93
C ALA A 15 20.84 12.46 0.74
N LEU A 16 19.99 12.91 -0.21
CA LEU A 16 19.72 14.33 -0.41
C LEU A 16 19.05 14.97 0.82
N LEU A 17 18.02 14.32 1.37
CA LEU A 17 17.32 14.77 2.57
C LEU A 17 18.29 14.90 3.76
N ARG A 18 19.12 13.88 4.00
CA ARG A 18 20.10 13.89 5.09
C ARG A 18 21.06 15.08 4.96
N LYS A 19 21.64 15.29 3.77
CA LYS A 19 22.51 16.45 3.50
C LYS A 19 21.80 17.78 3.69
N PHE A 20 20.53 17.86 3.34
CA PHE A 20 19.72 19.07 3.52
C PHE A 20 19.48 19.38 5.01
N LEU A 21 19.28 18.36 5.83
CA LEU A 21 18.97 18.52 7.26
C LEU A 21 20.19 18.79 8.14
N THR A 22 21.42 18.46 7.71
CA THR A 22 22.63 18.71 8.52
C THR A 22 22.88 20.17 8.85
N THR A 23 22.27 21.10 8.12
CA THR A 23 22.43 22.56 8.31
C THR A 23 21.19 23.23 8.91
N ARG A 24 20.24 22.45 9.44
CA ARG A 24 18.99 22.99 10.00
C ARG A 24 18.86 22.60 11.46
N GLU A 25 18.60 23.60 12.29
CA GLU A 25 18.24 23.39 13.68
C GLU A 25 16.73 23.16 13.77
N ILE A 26 16.35 22.05 14.41
CA ILE A 26 14.95 21.71 14.67
C ILE A 26 14.87 21.33 16.15
N GLU A 27 14.46 22.28 16.99
CA GLU A 27 14.50 22.10 18.45
C GLU A 27 13.27 21.36 19.01
N GLY A 28 12.28 21.06 18.18
CA GLY A 28 10.98 20.51 18.61
C GLY A 28 10.68 19.08 18.14
N ARG A 29 9.40 18.79 17.94
CA ARG A 29 8.86 17.49 17.56
C ARG A 29 8.80 17.33 16.04
N ILE A 30 9.31 16.21 15.53
CA ILE A 30 9.36 15.92 14.09
C ILE A 30 8.47 14.74 13.75
N LEU A 31 7.58 14.89 12.76
CA LEU A 31 6.79 13.80 12.21
C LEU A 31 7.37 13.28 10.88
N CYS A 32 7.85 12.04 10.85
CA CYS A 32 8.19 11.32 9.63
C CYS A 32 6.96 10.58 9.09
N VAL A 33 6.40 11.07 7.99
CA VAL A 33 5.21 10.54 7.30
C VAL A 33 5.63 9.58 6.19
N LEU A 34 5.12 8.35 6.25
CA LEU A 34 5.47 7.23 5.36
C LEU A 34 6.96 6.88 5.35
N SER A 35 7.62 7.07 6.50
CA SER A 35 9.03 6.73 6.65
C SER A 35 9.39 6.41 8.08
N SER A 36 10.41 5.56 8.24
CA SER A 36 11.00 5.25 9.54
C SER A 36 11.75 6.46 10.11
N THR A 37 11.81 6.57 11.44
CA THR A 37 12.63 7.57 12.14
C THR A 37 14.13 7.39 11.88
N ALA A 38 14.55 6.18 11.48
CA ALA A 38 15.95 5.85 11.16
C ALA A 38 16.55 6.74 10.07
N ILE A 39 15.72 7.34 9.19
CA ILE A 39 16.21 8.27 8.16
C ILE A 39 16.91 9.49 8.77
N LEU A 40 16.61 9.84 10.02
CA LEU A 40 17.15 10.99 10.74
C LEU A 40 18.27 10.65 11.73
N GLU A 41 18.61 9.38 11.92
CA GLU A 41 19.66 8.97 12.86
C GLU A 41 21.02 9.59 12.47
N GLY A 42 21.61 10.35 13.40
CA GLY A 42 22.90 11.02 13.24
C GLY A 42 22.92 12.12 12.16
N VAL A 43 21.76 12.69 11.82
CA VAL A 43 21.64 13.72 10.77
C VAL A 43 21.60 15.14 11.33
N LEU A 44 20.79 15.34 12.36
CA LEU A 44 20.49 16.67 12.86
C LEU A 44 21.68 17.21 13.68
N PRO A 45 22.02 18.51 13.54
CA PRO A 45 23.15 19.12 14.24
C PRO A 45 22.95 19.12 15.76
N SER A 46 21.70 19.18 16.20
CA SER A 46 21.25 19.09 17.60
C SER A 46 20.12 18.05 17.69
N PRO A 47 20.01 17.26 18.78
CA PRO A 47 18.93 16.31 18.93
C PRO A 47 17.59 17.05 19.12
N PRO A 48 16.54 16.71 18.35
CA PRO A 48 15.20 17.24 18.55
C PRO A 48 14.60 16.72 19.87
N GLU A 49 13.54 17.38 20.37
CA GLU A 49 12.80 16.87 21.55
C GLU A 49 12.34 15.43 21.32
N GLN A 50 11.72 15.16 20.17
CA GLN A 50 11.22 13.84 19.82
C GLN A 50 11.00 13.67 18.32
N ILE A 51 11.25 12.46 17.81
CA ILE A 51 10.98 12.08 16.43
C ILE A 51 9.91 10.98 16.43
N TYR A 52 8.85 11.21 15.68
CA TYR A 52 7.73 10.29 15.52
C TYR A 52 7.72 9.73 14.10
N GLY A 53 7.71 8.41 13.97
CA GLY A 53 7.55 7.75 12.69
C GLY A 53 6.12 7.25 12.52
N TRP A 54 5.51 7.58 11.39
CA TRP A 54 4.26 6.96 10.97
C TRP A 54 4.45 6.25 9.62
N ALA A 55 4.27 4.93 9.65
CA ALA A 55 4.11 4.11 8.47
C ALA A 55 2.84 3.27 8.64
N ARG A 56 2.09 3.12 7.54
CA ARG A 56 0.86 2.31 7.50
C ARG A 56 1.07 0.91 6.95
N THR A 57 2.29 0.58 6.49
CA THR A 57 2.61 -0.71 5.88
C THR A 57 3.35 -1.62 6.85
N ALA A 58 2.90 -2.85 7.03
CA ALA A 58 3.57 -3.87 7.81
C ALA A 58 4.78 -4.44 7.03
N GLY A 59 6.01 -4.04 7.33
CA GLY A 59 7.18 -4.66 6.68
C GLY A 59 8.51 -3.92 6.81
N ASP A 60 8.50 -2.64 7.17
CA ASP A 60 9.69 -1.78 7.24
C ASP A 60 10.45 -1.85 8.58
N GLY A 61 10.14 -2.85 9.43
CA GLY A 61 10.73 -2.99 10.76
C GLY A 61 10.16 -2.02 11.81
N SER A 62 9.29 -1.09 11.43
CA SER A 62 8.52 -0.25 12.36
C SER A 62 7.19 -0.92 12.71
N LYS A 63 6.63 -0.60 13.88
CA LYS A 63 5.26 -1.00 14.23
C LYS A 63 4.31 -0.11 13.41
N PRO A 64 3.53 -0.65 12.46
CA PRO A 64 2.66 0.17 11.63
C PRO A 64 1.47 0.68 12.45
N TRP A 65 0.99 1.87 12.13
CA TRP A 65 -0.21 2.46 12.72
C TRP A 65 -1.18 2.87 11.62
N LEU A 66 -2.47 2.69 11.87
CA LEU A 66 -3.51 3.02 10.88
C LEU A 66 -3.51 4.50 10.51
N TRP A 67 -3.32 5.36 11.52
CA TRP A 67 -3.26 6.81 11.41
C TRP A 67 -2.25 7.31 12.46
N PRO A 68 -1.51 8.41 12.21
CA PRO A 68 -0.60 8.96 13.21
C PRO A 68 -1.35 9.45 14.44
N GLN A 69 -0.66 9.49 15.57
CA GLN A 69 -1.20 10.10 16.77
C GLN A 69 -1.43 11.60 16.53
N LYS A 70 -2.61 12.07 16.91
CA LYS A 70 -2.94 13.49 16.93
C LYS A 70 -2.11 14.18 17.99
N ASP A 71 -1.16 14.99 17.55
CA ASP A 71 -0.26 15.77 18.37
C ASP A 71 0.19 17.01 17.57
N HIS A 72 0.91 17.91 18.22
CA HIS A 72 1.54 19.06 17.60
C HIS A 72 2.99 18.75 17.22
N TYR A 73 3.38 19.16 16.01
CA TYR A 73 4.73 18.98 15.49
C TYR A 73 5.30 20.32 14.97
N ASP A 74 6.62 20.46 15.08
CA ASP A 74 7.37 21.64 14.68
C ASP A 74 8.00 21.49 13.29
N ALA A 75 8.03 20.26 12.77
CA ALA A 75 8.35 19.95 11.39
C ALA A 75 7.75 18.60 10.98
N ALA A 76 7.48 18.42 9.68
CA ALA A 76 7.08 17.14 9.13
C ALA A 76 7.92 16.81 7.89
N ILE A 77 8.22 15.53 7.72
CA ILE A 77 8.99 15.00 6.59
C ILE A 77 8.14 13.95 5.92
N LEU A 78 7.84 14.13 4.64
CA LEU A 78 7.02 13.23 3.85
C LEU A 78 7.86 12.62 2.73
N ARG A 79 7.98 11.29 2.74
CA ARG A 79 8.43 10.56 1.56
C ARG A 79 7.36 10.68 0.49
N LEU A 80 7.72 11.17 -0.70
CA LEU A 80 6.77 11.31 -1.81
C LEU A 80 6.02 9.99 -2.06
N PRO A 81 4.69 9.97 -1.90
CA PRO A 81 3.88 8.80 -2.24
C PRO A 81 3.79 8.63 -3.75
N LYS A 82 3.53 7.39 -4.19
CA LYS A 82 3.41 7.07 -5.63
C LYS A 82 2.14 7.64 -6.28
N ALA A 83 1.06 7.77 -5.50
CA ALA A 83 -0.23 8.21 -6.00
C ALA A 83 -0.53 9.66 -5.58
N LYS A 84 -1.14 10.43 -6.48
CA LYS A 84 -1.46 11.85 -6.22
C LYS A 84 -2.43 12.03 -5.05
N ARG A 85 -3.48 11.21 -4.97
CA ARG A 85 -4.45 11.29 -3.85
C ARG A 85 -3.81 10.90 -2.51
N ASP A 86 -2.81 10.03 -2.54
CA ASP A 86 -2.05 9.64 -1.35
C ASP A 86 -1.13 10.78 -0.88
N LEU A 87 -0.50 11.50 -1.82
CA LEU A 87 0.20 12.76 -1.52
C LEU A 87 -0.75 13.80 -0.91
N GLU A 88 -1.94 13.96 -1.47
CA GLU A 88 -2.96 14.89 -0.95
C GLU A 88 -3.33 14.53 0.50
N MET A 89 -3.69 13.27 0.75
CA MET A 89 -4.03 12.77 2.08
C MET A 89 -2.89 12.98 3.09
N CYS A 90 -1.68 12.57 2.74
CA CYS A 90 -0.53 12.68 3.63
C CYS A 90 -0.13 14.14 3.90
N SER A 91 -0.30 15.03 2.93
CA SER A 91 -0.03 16.46 3.10
C SER A 91 -1.04 17.10 4.05
N HIS A 92 -2.33 16.82 3.89
CA HIS A 92 -3.36 17.30 4.80
C HIS A 92 -3.18 16.75 6.22
N LEU A 93 -2.87 15.46 6.36
CA LEU A 93 -2.54 14.85 7.64
C LEU A 93 -1.36 15.56 8.31
N ALA A 94 -0.26 15.79 7.58
CA ALA A 94 0.89 16.49 8.11
C ALA A 94 0.53 17.92 8.55
N PHE A 95 -0.09 18.71 7.68
CA PHE A 95 -0.47 20.09 8.01
C PHE A 95 -1.53 20.21 9.10
N SER A 96 -2.42 19.23 9.25
CA SER A 96 -3.37 19.20 10.37
C SER A 96 -2.71 19.00 11.74
N SER A 97 -1.46 18.53 11.76
CA SER A 97 -0.69 18.25 12.97
C SER A 97 0.48 19.23 13.17
N LEU A 98 0.84 20.00 12.15
CA LEU A 98 1.89 21.02 12.24
C LEU A 98 1.38 22.29 12.93
N GLN A 99 2.26 22.93 13.71
CA GLN A 99 2.03 24.31 14.14
C GLN A 99 2.04 25.26 12.92
N ALA A 100 1.29 26.36 13.00
CA ALA A 100 1.27 27.35 11.94
C ALA A 100 2.68 27.93 11.73
N GLY A 101 3.12 28.03 10.47
CA GLY A 101 4.46 28.48 10.10
C GLY A 101 5.53 27.37 10.08
N CYS A 102 5.24 26.16 10.58
CA CYS A 102 6.19 25.05 10.56
C CYS A 102 6.26 24.36 9.18
N PRO A 103 7.44 23.86 8.78
CA PRO A 103 7.65 23.31 7.45
C PRO A 103 7.18 21.85 7.31
N LEU A 104 6.57 21.55 6.17
CA LEU A 104 6.50 20.21 5.60
C LEU A 104 7.59 20.08 4.52
N TRP A 105 8.52 19.15 4.72
CA TRP A 105 9.50 18.77 3.71
C TRP A 105 9.08 17.51 2.97
N VAL A 106 8.84 17.62 1.66
CA VAL A 106 8.52 16.46 0.80
C VAL A 106 9.73 16.10 -0.03
N TYR A 107 10.20 14.85 0.07
CA TYR A 107 11.39 14.38 -0.66
C TYR A 107 11.10 13.20 -1.58
N GLY A 108 11.75 13.17 -2.75
CA GLY A 108 11.58 12.11 -3.74
C GLY A 108 12.33 12.35 -5.05
N ALA A 109 12.32 11.36 -5.94
CA ALA A 109 12.99 11.45 -7.23
C ALA A 109 12.11 12.10 -8.32
N ASN A 110 12.75 12.65 -9.36
CA ASN A 110 12.06 13.31 -10.48
C ASN A 110 11.11 12.39 -11.22
N ASP A 111 11.52 11.15 -11.45
CA ASP A 111 10.76 10.13 -12.16
C ASP A 111 9.73 9.43 -11.27
N GLU A 112 9.62 9.83 -10.00
CA GLU A 112 8.49 9.51 -9.11
C GLU A 112 7.45 10.63 -9.09
N GLY A 113 7.70 11.74 -9.79
CA GLY A 113 6.74 12.83 -9.92
C GLY A 113 6.87 13.95 -8.88
N ILE A 114 8.00 14.08 -8.17
CA ILE A 114 8.21 15.16 -7.19
C ILE A 114 7.99 16.56 -7.79
N ARG A 115 8.26 16.75 -9.09
CA ARG A 115 7.98 18.02 -9.78
C ARG A 115 6.48 18.33 -9.86
N SER A 116 5.65 17.31 -10.05
CA SER A 116 4.20 17.45 -10.06
C SER A 116 3.62 17.60 -8.64
N ALA A 117 4.35 17.13 -7.62
CA ALA A 117 3.98 17.31 -6.21
C ALA A 117 3.98 18.79 -5.80
N GLU A 118 4.92 19.59 -6.33
CA GLU A 118 4.99 21.04 -6.09
C GLU A 118 3.66 21.74 -6.42
N LYS A 119 3.08 21.45 -7.58
CA LYS A 119 1.76 21.97 -7.99
C LYS A 119 0.62 21.49 -7.09
N SER A 120 0.73 20.29 -6.51
CA SER A 120 -0.31 19.76 -5.62
C SER A 120 -0.22 20.43 -4.25
N LEU A 121 1.00 20.65 -3.73
CA LEU A 121 1.25 21.34 -2.48
C LEU A 121 0.87 22.83 -2.56
N SER A 122 1.08 23.49 -3.71
CA SER A 122 0.73 24.91 -3.88
C SER A 122 -0.78 25.17 -3.90
N LEU A 123 -1.61 24.14 -4.01
CA LEU A 123 -3.06 24.25 -3.81
C LEU A 123 -3.45 24.20 -2.32
N LEU A 124 -2.55 23.71 -1.46
CA LEU A 124 -2.78 23.52 -0.02
C LEU A 124 -2.07 24.55 0.85
N THR A 125 -1.10 25.27 0.29
CA THR A 125 -0.16 26.09 1.06
C THR A 125 0.12 27.42 0.38
N GLU A 126 0.55 28.40 1.17
CA GLU A 126 0.87 29.75 0.70
C GLU A 126 2.23 29.81 -0.01
N SER A 127 3.16 28.95 0.41
CA SER A 127 4.53 28.91 -0.13
C SER A 127 4.99 27.47 -0.31
N VAL A 128 5.48 27.17 -1.52
CA VAL A 128 6.19 25.93 -1.85
C VAL A 128 7.47 26.31 -2.59
N THR A 129 8.62 25.81 -2.12
CA THR A 129 9.91 26.03 -2.77
C THR A 129 10.69 24.73 -2.92
N THR A 130 11.63 24.67 -3.86
CA THR A 130 12.63 23.59 -3.90
C THR A 130 13.78 23.94 -2.95
N ALA A 131 13.77 23.38 -1.75
CA ALA A 131 14.76 23.65 -0.72
C ALA A 131 16.10 22.92 -0.93
N ALA A 132 16.08 21.78 -1.64
CA ALA A 132 17.30 21.10 -2.08
C ALA A 132 17.11 20.35 -3.41
N TYR A 133 18.20 20.23 -4.17
CA TYR A 133 18.24 19.45 -5.41
C TYR A 133 19.59 18.73 -5.57
N GLY A 134 19.56 17.47 -5.95
CA GLY A 134 20.77 16.67 -6.21
C GLY A 134 20.42 15.23 -6.58
N GLY A 135 21.26 14.57 -7.38
CA GLY A 135 21.07 13.15 -7.71
C GLY A 135 19.72 12.82 -8.36
N ARG A 136 19.16 13.73 -9.17
CA ARG A 136 17.81 13.65 -9.75
C ARG A 136 16.66 13.59 -8.72
N CYS A 137 16.93 14.01 -7.49
CA CYS A 137 15.97 14.12 -6.39
C CYS A 137 15.76 15.57 -5.98
N ARG A 138 14.65 15.85 -5.29
CA ARG A 138 14.31 17.16 -4.70
C ARG A 138 13.88 16.98 -3.25
N VAL A 139 14.09 18.03 -2.46
CA VAL A 139 13.34 18.31 -1.23
C VAL A 139 12.54 19.56 -1.50
N LEU A 140 11.20 19.45 -1.44
CA LEU A 140 10.29 20.57 -1.47
C LEU A 140 10.01 21.01 -0.03
N GLU A 141 9.97 22.31 0.22
CA GLU A 141 9.54 22.89 1.48
C GLU A 141 8.21 23.60 1.26
N ALA A 142 7.20 23.23 2.03
CA ALA A 142 5.87 23.82 1.98
C ALA A 142 5.48 24.35 3.37
N ILE A 143 4.98 25.58 3.43
CA ILE A 143 4.64 26.28 4.68
C ILE A 143 3.25 26.93 4.55
N THR A 144 2.49 26.92 5.64
CA THR A 144 1.20 27.61 5.76
C THR A 144 1.22 28.56 6.96
N SER A 145 0.79 29.81 6.78
CA SER A 145 0.86 30.86 7.81
C SER A 145 -0.36 30.87 8.73
N SER A 146 -1.39 30.12 8.39
CA SER A 146 -2.60 29.94 9.21
C SER A 146 -3.03 28.48 9.22
N GLY A 147 -3.74 28.08 10.28
CA GLY A 147 -4.37 26.77 10.36
C GLY A 147 -5.50 26.68 9.34
N ALA A 148 -5.18 26.34 8.09
CA ALA A 148 -6.20 26.03 7.11
C ALA A 148 -7.02 24.82 7.60
N ASN A 149 -8.26 24.69 7.11
CA ASN A 149 -9.11 23.54 7.42
C ASN A 149 -8.58 22.27 6.73
N PHE A 150 -7.49 21.72 7.25
CA PHE A 150 -6.91 20.48 6.76
C PHE A 150 -7.71 19.27 7.26
N LYS A 151 -7.90 18.29 6.37
CA LYS A 151 -8.51 16.99 6.67
C LYS A 151 -7.54 16.11 7.48
N GLY A 152 -7.65 16.20 8.79
CA GLY A 152 -6.74 15.53 9.73
C GLY A 152 -7.21 14.17 10.23
N GLU A 153 -8.46 13.78 9.96
CA GLU A 153 -9.03 12.53 10.45
C GLU A 153 -9.15 11.50 9.33
N LEU A 154 -8.98 10.21 9.63
CA LEU A 154 -9.06 9.14 8.63
C LEU A 154 -10.43 9.13 7.91
N SER A 155 -11.51 9.46 8.63
CA SER A 155 -12.87 9.52 8.07
C SER A 155 -13.03 10.56 6.97
N ASP A 156 -12.19 11.60 6.94
CA ASP A 156 -12.23 12.64 5.90
C ASP A 156 -11.79 12.12 4.51
N TRP A 157 -11.18 10.93 4.50
CA TRP A 157 -10.55 10.29 3.35
C TRP A 157 -11.26 9.02 2.90
N GLU A 158 -12.37 8.65 3.54
CA GLU A 158 -13.24 7.56 3.07
C GLU A 158 -13.79 7.91 1.68
N SER A 159 -13.58 7.00 0.73
CA SER A 159 -14.14 7.10 -0.61
C SER A 159 -14.94 5.85 -0.96
N TRP A 160 -16.07 6.07 -1.62
CA TRP A 160 -17.01 5.02 -1.97
C TRP A 160 -16.86 4.62 -3.44
N ILE A 161 -16.65 3.33 -3.66
CA ILE A 161 -16.53 2.68 -4.96
C ILE A 161 -17.87 2.08 -5.31
N LYS A 162 -18.45 2.53 -6.42
CA LYS A 162 -19.61 1.85 -7.01
C LYS A 162 -19.11 0.64 -7.80
N VAL A 163 -19.56 -0.54 -7.39
CA VAL A 163 -19.18 -1.80 -8.03
C VAL A 163 -20.38 -2.35 -8.81
N ASP A 164 -20.25 -2.40 -10.14
CA ASP A 164 -21.27 -2.96 -11.03
C ASP A 164 -20.98 -4.43 -11.38
N LEU A 165 -20.70 -5.23 -10.35
CA LEU A 165 -20.55 -6.68 -10.47
C LEU A 165 -21.71 -7.36 -9.73
N PRO A 166 -22.42 -8.33 -10.33
CA PRO A 166 -23.61 -8.92 -9.73
C PRO A 166 -23.41 -9.45 -8.30
N SER A 167 -22.24 -10.03 -8.01
CA SER A 167 -21.89 -10.55 -6.68
C SER A 167 -21.52 -9.48 -5.65
N LEU A 168 -21.32 -8.23 -6.07
CA LEU A 168 -20.77 -7.14 -5.25
C LEU A 168 -21.60 -5.85 -5.33
N LYS A 169 -22.82 -5.88 -5.88
CA LYS A 169 -23.66 -4.71 -6.19
C LYS A 169 -24.10 -3.92 -4.94
N ARG A 170 -23.17 -3.14 -4.42
CA ARG A 170 -23.29 -2.18 -3.32
C ARG A 170 -22.10 -1.22 -3.38
N ASP A 171 -22.11 -0.21 -2.51
CA ASP A 171 -20.96 0.67 -2.37
C ASP A 171 -19.88 0.01 -1.49
N TRP A 172 -18.62 0.18 -1.87
CA TRP A 172 -17.44 -0.31 -1.16
C TRP A 172 -16.56 0.84 -0.73
N VAL A 173 -16.13 0.87 0.52
CA VAL A 173 -15.18 1.85 1.05
C VAL A 173 -13.76 1.54 0.56
N SER A 174 -13.00 2.60 0.27
CA SER A 174 -11.57 2.58 0.01
C SER A 174 -10.93 3.90 0.46
N TYR A 175 -9.61 3.94 0.52
CA TYR A 175 -8.82 5.11 0.94
C TYR A 175 -7.76 5.46 -0.12
N PRO A 176 -7.29 6.72 -0.16
CA PRO A 176 -6.14 7.09 -0.97
C PRO A 176 -4.93 6.19 -0.70
N GLY A 177 -4.24 5.79 -1.78
CA GLY A 177 -3.09 4.89 -1.71
C GLY A 177 -3.44 3.40 -1.69
N VAL A 178 -4.68 3.02 -1.35
CA VAL A 178 -5.19 1.65 -1.55
C VAL A 178 -5.38 1.38 -3.04
N PHE A 179 -5.13 0.14 -3.46
CA PHE A 179 -5.18 -0.29 -4.86
C PHE A 179 -6.48 0.14 -5.57
N ALA A 180 -6.33 0.44 -6.87
CA ALA A 180 -7.38 0.91 -7.78
C ALA A 180 -8.03 2.28 -7.46
N ASP A 181 -7.53 3.04 -6.46
CA ASP A 181 -7.87 4.45 -6.19
C ASP A 181 -9.37 4.80 -6.33
N GLY A 182 -10.22 3.99 -5.72
CA GLY A 182 -11.67 4.23 -5.75
C GLY A 182 -12.41 3.66 -6.97
N ARG A 183 -11.80 2.74 -7.74
CA ARG A 183 -12.42 2.06 -8.90
C ARG A 183 -12.31 0.54 -8.77
N VAL A 184 -13.07 -0.17 -9.59
CA VAL A 184 -12.84 -1.60 -9.83
C VAL A 184 -11.75 -1.74 -10.88
N ASP A 185 -10.65 -2.41 -10.53
CA ASP A 185 -9.58 -2.73 -11.48
C ASP A 185 -10.03 -3.85 -12.46
N ALA A 186 -9.66 -3.72 -13.72
CA ALA A 186 -10.07 -4.66 -14.76
C ALA A 186 -9.52 -6.08 -14.53
N GLY A 187 -8.32 -6.22 -13.94
CA GLY A 187 -7.78 -7.52 -13.53
C GLY A 187 -8.63 -8.15 -12.42
N THR A 188 -9.03 -7.36 -11.43
CA THR A 188 -9.94 -7.76 -10.33
C THR A 188 -11.26 -8.28 -10.88
N GLU A 189 -11.86 -7.58 -11.85
CA GLU A 189 -13.09 -8.01 -12.51
C GLU A 189 -12.91 -9.34 -13.25
N VAL A 190 -11.83 -9.48 -14.04
CA VAL A 190 -11.52 -10.74 -14.74
C VAL A 190 -11.32 -11.89 -13.74
N LEU A 191 -10.64 -11.65 -12.62
CA LEU A 191 -10.45 -12.64 -11.56
C LEU A 191 -11.78 -13.07 -10.94
N ILE A 192 -12.61 -12.12 -10.51
CA ILE A 192 -13.90 -12.39 -9.86
C ILE A 192 -14.81 -13.23 -10.76
N ASN A 193 -14.86 -12.91 -12.05
CA ASN A 193 -15.66 -13.63 -13.04
C ASN A 193 -15.10 -15.04 -13.34
N ALA A 194 -13.81 -15.25 -13.14
CA ALA A 194 -13.13 -16.52 -13.38
C ALA A 194 -13.01 -17.41 -12.13
N LEU A 195 -13.44 -16.93 -10.95
CA LEU A 195 -13.33 -17.68 -9.70
C LEU A 195 -13.97 -19.06 -9.83
N PRO A 196 -13.25 -20.14 -9.44
CA PRO A 196 -13.79 -21.49 -9.52
C PRO A 196 -14.98 -21.65 -8.57
N LYS A 197 -15.71 -22.76 -8.70
CA LYS A 197 -16.65 -23.17 -7.66
C LYS A 197 -15.87 -23.54 -6.41
N ILE A 198 -16.21 -22.90 -5.28
CA ILE A 198 -15.55 -23.12 -4.00
C ILE A 198 -16.41 -24.10 -3.19
N PRO A 199 -15.83 -25.18 -2.64
CA PRO A 199 -16.56 -26.08 -1.75
C PRO A 199 -17.11 -25.35 -0.52
N LYS A 200 -18.21 -25.88 0.03
CA LYS A 200 -18.77 -25.37 1.28
C LYS A 200 -17.80 -25.57 2.42
N ASN A 201 -17.82 -24.65 3.38
CA ASN A 201 -16.95 -24.67 4.57
C ASN A 201 -15.44 -24.58 4.28
N SER A 202 -15.03 -24.27 3.04
CA SER A 202 -13.63 -24.03 2.73
C SER A 202 -13.08 -22.80 3.46
N LYS A 203 -11.77 -22.79 3.65
CA LYS A 203 -11.02 -21.64 4.16
C LYS A 203 -10.22 -21.02 3.02
N ALA A 204 -10.47 -19.73 2.75
CA ALA A 204 -9.81 -18.98 1.70
C ALA A 204 -8.96 -17.83 2.26
N LEU A 205 -7.92 -17.45 1.54
CA LEU A 205 -7.08 -16.28 1.80
C LEU A 205 -7.16 -15.32 0.61
N ASP A 206 -7.54 -14.07 0.84
CA ASP A 206 -7.37 -12.98 -0.12
C ASP A 206 -6.00 -12.33 0.14
N PHE A 207 -5.00 -12.67 -0.67
CA PHE A 207 -3.60 -12.26 -0.52
C PHE A 207 -3.35 -10.95 -1.27
N GLY A 208 -3.01 -9.89 -0.53
CA GLY A 208 -2.97 -8.52 -1.06
C GLY A 208 -4.39 -8.02 -1.33
N CYS A 209 -5.25 -8.09 -0.32
CA CYS A 209 -6.70 -7.97 -0.48
C CYS A 209 -7.19 -6.59 -0.93
N GLY A 210 -6.39 -5.52 -0.75
CA GLY A 210 -6.84 -4.15 -1.00
C GLY A 210 -8.12 -3.85 -0.20
N SER A 211 -9.14 -3.30 -0.86
CA SER A 211 -10.45 -3.05 -0.24
C SER A 211 -11.31 -4.31 0.00
N GLY A 212 -10.83 -5.50 -0.37
CA GLY A 212 -11.47 -6.80 -0.13
C GLY A 212 -12.46 -7.25 -1.19
N LEU A 213 -12.39 -6.72 -2.42
CA LEU A 213 -13.36 -7.06 -3.47
C LEU A 213 -13.34 -8.55 -3.84
N VAL A 214 -12.16 -9.17 -3.96
CA VAL A 214 -12.04 -10.58 -4.38
C VAL A 214 -12.54 -11.51 -3.28
N GLY A 215 -12.02 -11.37 -2.06
CA GLY A 215 -12.47 -12.14 -0.90
C GLY A 215 -13.94 -11.86 -0.54
N GLY A 216 -14.41 -10.64 -0.79
CA GLY A 216 -15.81 -10.26 -0.70
C GLY A 216 -16.69 -11.01 -1.68
N ALA A 217 -16.25 -11.16 -2.94
CA ALA A 217 -16.99 -11.90 -3.95
C ALA A 217 -17.12 -13.38 -3.58
N ILE A 218 -16.08 -13.96 -2.95
CA ILE A 218 -16.10 -15.31 -2.40
C ILE A 218 -17.12 -15.40 -1.26
N SER A 219 -17.00 -14.53 -0.24
CA SER A 219 -17.82 -14.56 0.97
C SER A 219 -19.31 -14.35 0.68
N LEU A 220 -19.64 -13.49 -0.29
CA LEU A 220 -21.02 -13.18 -0.67
C LEU A 220 -21.64 -14.27 -1.56
N LYS A 221 -20.83 -14.96 -2.38
CA LYS A 221 -21.29 -16.05 -3.26
C LYS A 221 -21.52 -17.35 -2.49
N GLU A 222 -20.66 -17.67 -1.52
CA GLU A 222 -20.79 -18.86 -0.68
C GLU A 222 -20.52 -18.51 0.80
N LYS A 223 -21.60 -18.25 1.55
CA LYS A 223 -21.53 -17.76 2.94
C LYS A 223 -20.88 -18.71 3.93
N SER A 224 -20.75 -20.00 3.59
CA SER A 224 -20.07 -20.98 4.45
C SER A 224 -18.54 -20.91 4.35
N VAL A 225 -18.00 -20.27 3.31
CA VAL A 225 -16.55 -20.11 3.14
C VAL A 225 -16.04 -19.05 4.12
N ARG A 226 -14.96 -19.38 4.84
CA ARG A 226 -14.27 -18.44 5.72
C ARG A 226 -13.16 -17.77 4.94
N VAL A 227 -13.19 -16.45 4.83
CA VAL A 227 -12.16 -15.68 4.12
C VAL A 227 -11.33 -14.88 5.12
N ASP A 228 -10.02 -15.14 5.12
CA ASP A 228 -9.04 -14.27 5.76
C ASP A 228 -8.54 -13.25 4.73
N PHE A 229 -8.35 -12.01 5.15
CA PHE A 229 -7.92 -10.90 4.29
C PHE A 229 -6.53 -10.44 4.72
N LEU A 230 -5.56 -10.55 3.84
CA LEU A 230 -4.17 -10.22 4.12
C LEU A 230 -3.72 -9.07 3.25
N ASP A 231 -3.16 -8.04 3.86
CA ASP A 231 -2.53 -6.93 3.16
C ASP A 231 -1.37 -6.37 3.97
N VAL A 232 -0.45 -5.73 3.27
CA VAL A 232 0.64 -5.00 3.88
C VAL A 232 0.15 -3.65 4.41
N ASP A 233 -0.83 -3.03 3.75
CA ASP A 233 -1.32 -1.68 4.07
C ASP A 233 -2.51 -1.73 5.06
N LEU A 234 -2.35 -1.08 6.22
CA LEU A 234 -3.41 -1.00 7.23
C LEU A 234 -4.67 -0.27 6.73
N LEU A 235 -4.55 0.67 5.77
CA LEU A 235 -5.73 1.32 5.18
C LEU A 235 -6.55 0.36 4.32
N ALA A 236 -5.89 -0.58 3.64
CA ALA A 236 -6.58 -1.65 2.90
C ALA A 236 -7.39 -2.52 3.86
N LEU A 237 -6.78 -2.93 4.98
CA LEU A 237 -7.46 -3.72 6.00
C LEU A 237 -8.59 -2.97 6.70
N GLU A 238 -8.45 -1.66 6.91
CA GLU A 238 -9.53 -0.85 7.46
C GLU A 238 -10.71 -0.74 6.48
N ALA A 239 -10.44 -0.62 5.18
CA ALA A 239 -11.48 -0.71 4.15
C ALA A 239 -12.18 -2.07 4.19
N VAL A 240 -11.44 -3.18 4.32
CA VAL A 240 -12.03 -4.53 4.47
C VAL A 240 -12.96 -4.60 5.66
N LYS A 241 -12.59 -4.11 6.85
CA LYS A 241 -13.46 -4.16 8.03
C LYS A 241 -14.78 -3.42 7.82
N LYS A 242 -14.74 -2.27 7.16
CA LYS A 242 -15.93 -1.48 6.81
C LYS A 242 -16.78 -2.19 5.76
N ASN A 243 -16.14 -2.80 4.78
CA ASN A 243 -16.81 -3.50 3.71
C ASN A 243 -17.42 -4.83 4.19
N ILE A 244 -16.72 -5.60 5.01
CA ILE A 244 -17.09 -6.95 5.39
C ILE A 244 -17.06 -7.04 6.93
N PRO A 245 -18.17 -6.67 7.60
CA PRO A 245 -18.24 -6.72 9.06
C PRO A 245 -17.94 -8.13 9.59
N GLY A 246 -17.02 -8.22 10.56
CA GLY A 246 -16.56 -9.50 11.12
C GLY A 246 -15.49 -10.22 10.32
N ALA A 247 -14.96 -9.62 9.24
CA ALA A 247 -13.83 -10.17 8.51
C ALA A 247 -12.57 -10.29 9.39
N LYS A 248 -11.84 -11.40 9.22
CA LYS A 248 -10.52 -11.56 9.82
C LYS A 248 -9.48 -10.90 8.92
N VAL A 249 -8.89 -9.81 9.39
CA VAL A 249 -7.84 -9.05 8.69
C VAL A 249 -6.46 -9.34 9.27
N ILE A 250 -5.44 -9.42 8.41
CA ILE A 250 -4.08 -9.81 8.78
C ILE A 250 -3.10 -8.81 8.13
N ALA A 251 -2.46 -7.98 8.98
CA ALA A 251 -1.40 -7.07 8.55
C ALA A 251 -0.09 -7.85 8.40
N SER A 252 0.36 -8.05 7.16
CA SER A 252 1.49 -8.95 6.89
C SER A 252 2.26 -8.57 5.62
N ASP A 253 3.58 -8.65 5.71
CA ASP A 253 4.46 -8.70 4.54
C ASP A 253 4.48 -10.13 4.00
N GLY A 254 3.74 -10.37 2.91
CA GLY A 254 3.51 -11.71 2.37
C GLY A 254 2.92 -12.65 3.43
N TYR A 255 3.37 -13.90 3.47
CA TYR A 255 2.80 -14.92 4.36
C TYR A 255 3.35 -14.90 5.81
N SER A 256 4.20 -13.94 6.17
CA SER A 256 5.00 -13.95 7.41
C SER A 256 4.20 -13.95 8.73
N LYS A 257 2.94 -13.50 8.72
CA LYS A 257 2.05 -13.46 9.91
C LYS A 257 0.91 -14.48 9.87
N LEU A 258 1.03 -15.54 9.07
CA LEU A 258 0.00 -16.57 8.99
C LEU A 258 0.15 -17.70 10.02
N ASP A 259 1.25 -17.77 10.76
CA ASP A 259 1.49 -18.70 11.87
C ASP A 259 1.15 -20.17 11.54
N GLY A 260 1.54 -20.63 10.35
CA GLY A 260 1.26 -22.00 9.86
C GLY A 260 -0.17 -22.25 9.41
N SER A 261 -1.01 -21.21 9.30
CA SER A 261 -2.35 -21.31 8.72
C SER A 261 -2.29 -21.85 7.30
N GLN A 262 -3.11 -22.88 7.05
CA GLN A 262 -3.35 -23.44 5.72
C GLN A 262 -4.74 -23.06 5.20
N TYR A 263 -4.90 -23.11 3.88
CA TYR A 263 -6.07 -22.67 3.13
C TYR A 263 -6.40 -23.65 2.01
N ASP A 264 -7.69 -23.81 1.69
CA ASP A 264 -8.14 -24.56 0.52
C ASP A 264 -8.03 -23.73 -0.76
N LEU A 265 -8.03 -22.40 -0.62
CA LEU A 265 -7.94 -21.46 -1.73
C LEU A 265 -7.15 -20.22 -1.30
N ILE A 266 -6.10 -19.87 -2.05
CA ILE A 266 -5.46 -18.56 -1.98
C ILE A 266 -5.80 -17.82 -3.27
N VAL A 267 -6.34 -16.60 -3.15
CA VAL A 267 -6.63 -15.72 -4.29
C VAL A 267 -5.79 -14.46 -4.24
N SER A 268 -5.43 -13.91 -5.41
CA SER A 268 -4.71 -12.63 -5.44
C SER A 268 -4.86 -11.87 -6.76
N ASN A 269 -4.87 -10.54 -6.65
CA ASN A 269 -4.54 -9.63 -7.74
C ASN A 269 -3.20 -8.93 -7.40
N PRO A 270 -2.05 -9.59 -7.63
CA PRO A 270 -0.76 -9.07 -7.20
C PRO A 270 -0.37 -7.79 -7.94
N PRO A 271 0.37 -6.86 -7.31
CA PRO A 271 0.79 -5.60 -7.94
C PRO A 271 1.72 -5.82 -9.15
N TYR A 272 1.41 -5.20 -10.30
CA TYR A 272 2.21 -5.27 -11.55
C TYR A 272 2.87 -3.94 -11.99
N HIS A 273 2.68 -2.85 -11.23
CA HIS A 273 3.13 -1.50 -11.63
C HIS A 273 4.46 -1.05 -11.00
N GLN A 274 5.12 -1.87 -10.18
CA GLN A 274 6.35 -1.46 -9.47
C GLN A 274 7.65 -1.69 -10.27
N GLY A 275 7.54 -1.83 -11.59
CA GLY A 275 8.65 -2.23 -12.47
C GLY A 275 8.67 -3.74 -12.72
N LYS A 276 9.20 -4.13 -13.89
CA LYS A 276 9.10 -5.50 -14.39
C LYS A 276 9.75 -6.52 -13.44
N SER A 277 11.01 -6.29 -13.04
CA SER A 277 11.76 -7.21 -12.15
C SER A 277 11.06 -7.40 -10.81
N TRP A 278 10.69 -6.32 -10.13
CA TRP A 278 10.04 -6.38 -8.82
C TRP A 278 8.72 -7.16 -8.89
N SER A 279 7.94 -6.95 -9.96
CA SER A 279 6.66 -7.65 -10.13
C SER A 279 6.85 -9.15 -10.32
N GLU A 280 7.90 -9.56 -11.05
CA GLU A 280 8.25 -10.97 -11.24
C GLU A 280 8.77 -11.62 -9.94
N ASP A 281 9.61 -10.91 -9.18
CA ASP A 281 10.13 -11.38 -7.88
C ASP A 281 9.00 -11.53 -6.85
N PHE A 282 8.07 -10.56 -6.81
CA PHE A 282 6.88 -10.63 -5.97
C PHE A 282 6.03 -11.85 -6.31
N ILE A 283 5.68 -12.04 -7.59
CA ILE A 283 4.84 -13.16 -8.04
C ILE A 283 5.54 -14.49 -7.73
N ARG A 284 6.85 -14.58 -7.98
CA ARG A 284 7.63 -15.77 -7.64
C ARG A 284 7.57 -16.07 -6.14
N ALA A 285 7.80 -15.08 -5.28
CA ALA A 285 7.73 -15.25 -3.84
C ALA A 285 6.32 -15.65 -3.38
N MET A 286 5.28 -15.03 -3.93
CA MET A 286 3.88 -15.37 -3.66
C MET A 286 3.57 -16.83 -4.03
N VAL A 287 4.02 -17.28 -5.20
CA VAL A 287 3.82 -18.64 -5.71
C VAL A 287 4.57 -19.66 -4.85
N VAL A 288 5.89 -19.49 -4.71
CA VAL A 288 6.76 -20.47 -4.02
C VAL A 288 6.39 -20.59 -2.55
N ASN A 289 6.20 -19.46 -1.85
CA ASN A 289 5.87 -19.50 -0.42
C ASN A 289 4.41 -19.94 -0.18
N GLY A 290 3.52 -19.68 -1.14
CA GLY A 290 2.10 -20.04 -1.05
C GLY A 290 1.85 -21.55 -0.95
N VAL A 291 2.73 -22.38 -1.52
CA VAL A 291 2.67 -23.85 -1.42
C VAL A 291 2.56 -24.32 0.02
N SER A 292 3.36 -23.74 0.93
CA SER A 292 3.36 -24.13 2.35
C SER A 292 2.09 -23.72 3.12
N HIS A 293 1.27 -22.86 2.54
CA HIS A 293 0.03 -22.34 3.11
C HIS A 293 -1.23 -22.92 2.45
N LEU A 294 -1.09 -23.92 1.59
CA LEU A 294 -2.22 -24.63 1.01
C LEU A 294 -2.42 -26.00 1.69
N ASN A 295 -3.68 -26.39 1.86
CA ASN A 295 -4.06 -27.74 2.21
C ASN A 295 -3.76 -28.70 1.04
N ALA A 296 -3.85 -30.02 1.29
CA ALA A 296 -3.91 -31.00 0.20
C ALA A 296 -5.04 -30.64 -0.78
N ASP A 297 -4.76 -30.73 -2.09
CA ASP A 297 -5.64 -30.29 -3.18
C ASP A 297 -6.02 -28.79 -3.15
N GLY A 298 -5.34 -27.99 -2.33
CA GLY A 298 -5.54 -26.55 -2.24
C GLY A 298 -5.13 -25.82 -3.52
N LYS A 299 -5.79 -24.70 -3.81
CA LYS A 299 -5.59 -23.94 -5.06
C LYS A 299 -5.03 -22.55 -4.83
N LEU A 300 -4.06 -22.16 -5.66
CA LEU A 300 -3.66 -20.77 -5.85
C LEU A 300 -4.30 -20.24 -7.14
N VAL A 301 -5.15 -19.22 -7.03
CA VAL A 301 -5.86 -18.60 -8.16
C VAL A 301 -5.58 -17.10 -8.23
N PHE A 302 -4.95 -16.63 -9.28
CA PHE A 302 -4.52 -15.23 -9.34
C PHE A 302 -4.51 -14.68 -10.76
N VAL A 303 -4.70 -13.36 -10.86
CA VAL A 303 -4.71 -12.63 -12.13
C VAL A 303 -3.41 -11.88 -12.33
N VAL A 304 -2.87 -11.93 -13.55
CA VAL A 304 -1.67 -11.18 -13.93
C VAL A 304 -1.80 -10.64 -15.35
N GLN A 305 -0.87 -9.78 -15.75
CA GLN A 305 -0.74 -9.40 -17.15
C GLN A 305 -0.32 -10.63 -17.99
N ARG A 306 -1.02 -10.85 -19.11
CA ARG A 306 -0.80 -11.96 -20.06
C ARG A 306 0.65 -12.11 -20.52
N ARG A 307 1.41 -11.02 -20.57
CA ARG A 307 2.83 -11.01 -20.98
C ARG A 307 3.76 -11.76 -20.03
N LEU A 308 3.34 -12.04 -18.79
CA LEU A 308 4.16 -12.77 -17.82
C LEU A 308 4.09 -14.28 -18.11
N GLN A 309 5.25 -14.88 -18.34
CA GLN A 309 5.38 -16.32 -18.61
C GLN A 309 5.56 -17.05 -17.28
N LEU A 310 4.46 -17.59 -16.74
CA LEU A 310 4.45 -18.22 -15.41
C LEU A 310 4.33 -19.74 -15.43
N GLU A 311 4.05 -20.35 -16.60
CA GLU A 311 3.77 -21.78 -16.70
C GLU A 311 4.90 -22.65 -16.13
N GLY A 312 6.15 -22.37 -16.51
CA GLY A 312 7.30 -23.11 -15.97
C GLY A 312 7.51 -22.95 -14.46
N LEU A 313 7.16 -21.79 -13.89
CA LEU A 313 7.20 -21.56 -12.43
C LEU A 313 6.05 -22.30 -11.72
N LEU A 314 4.85 -22.27 -12.29
CA LEU A 314 3.68 -22.92 -11.69
C LEU A 314 3.82 -24.44 -11.75
N SER A 315 4.22 -24.99 -12.89
CA SER A 315 4.40 -26.44 -13.08
C SER A 315 5.58 -27.02 -12.28
N SER A 316 6.49 -26.18 -11.77
CA SER A 316 7.54 -26.64 -10.85
C SER A 316 7.10 -26.66 -9.38
N CYS A 317 5.98 -26.02 -9.05
CA CYS A 317 5.46 -25.89 -7.68
C CYS A 317 4.14 -26.64 -7.44
N PHE A 318 3.39 -26.95 -8.49
CA PHE A 318 2.02 -27.48 -8.43
C PHE A 318 1.83 -28.68 -9.36
N ASN A 319 0.94 -29.60 -8.98
CA ASN A 319 0.61 -30.80 -9.77
C ASN A 319 -0.21 -30.48 -11.02
N THR A 320 -1.15 -29.54 -10.91
CA THR A 320 -2.07 -29.16 -12.00
C THR A 320 -2.06 -27.65 -12.19
N VAL A 321 -1.88 -27.20 -13.43
CA VAL A 321 -1.86 -25.77 -13.81
C VAL A 321 -2.85 -25.54 -14.94
N GLU A 322 -3.74 -24.57 -14.76
CA GLU A 322 -4.83 -24.26 -15.68
C GLU A 322 -4.97 -22.74 -15.88
N VAL A 323 -5.47 -22.33 -17.05
CA VAL A 323 -5.89 -20.96 -17.32
C VAL A 323 -7.41 -20.89 -17.20
N LEU A 324 -7.92 -20.25 -16.15
CA LEU A 324 -9.37 -20.10 -15.92
C LEU A 324 -9.98 -19.01 -16.80
N ALA A 325 -9.19 -17.98 -17.13
CA ALA A 325 -9.60 -16.92 -18.04
C ALA A 325 -8.41 -16.31 -18.76
N ASP A 326 -8.61 -15.94 -20.02
CA ASP A 326 -7.67 -15.15 -20.80
C ASP A 326 -8.45 -14.03 -21.52
N ARG A 327 -8.31 -12.79 -21.05
CA ARG A 327 -9.16 -11.64 -21.43
C ARG A 327 -8.34 -10.36 -21.55
N GLY A 328 -8.31 -9.78 -22.75
CA GLY A 328 -7.59 -8.53 -23.01
C GLY A 328 -6.09 -8.65 -22.70
N VAL A 329 -5.61 -7.86 -21.75
CA VAL A 329 -4.22 -7.90 -21.27
C VAL A 329 -4.02 -8.79 -20.04
N TYR A 330 -5.08 -9.45 -19.54
CA TYR A 330 -5.08 -10.20 -18.29
C TYR A 330 -5.25 -11.70 -18.52
N ARG A 331 -4.61 -12.49 -17.65
CA ARG A 331 -4.75 -13.94 -17.58
C ARG A 331 -4.95 -14.37 -16.12
N VAL A 332 -5.90 -15.27 -15.88
CA VAL A 332 -6.15 -15.88 -14.57
C VAL A 332 -5.60 -17.29 -14.58
N TRP A 333 -4.64 -17.55 -13.71
CA TRP A 333 -4.06 -18.87 -13.48
C TRP A 333 -4.76 -19.54 -12.29
N SER A 334 -4.91 -20.85 -12.37
CA SER A 334 -5.27 -21.74 -11.26
C SER A 334 -4.22 -22.83 -11.17
N ALA A 335 -3.59 -22.97 -10.01
CA ALA A 335 -2.60 -24.00 -9.75
C ALA A 335 -3.01 -24.80 -8.50
N THR A 336 -3.03 -26.13 -8.60
CA THR A 336 -3.51 -27.05 -7.54
C THR A 336 -2.36 -27.92 -7.05
N LEU A 337 -2.26 -28.09 -5.72
CA LEU A 337 -1.20 -28.86 -5.07
C LEU A 337 -1.17 -30.35 -5.38
#